data_AF-A0A817QM76-F1
#
_entry.id   AF-A0A817QM76-F1
#
_cell.length_a   1.000
_cell.length_b   1.000
_cell.length_c   1.000
_cell.angle_alpha   90.00
_cell.angle_beta   90.00
_cell.angle_gamma   90.00
#
_symmetry.space_group_name_H-M   'P 1'
#
loop_
_entity.id
_entity.type
_entity.pdbx_description
1 polymer ?
#
loop_
_entity_poly.entity_id
_entity_poly.type
_entity_poly.pdbx_seq_one_letter_code
_entity_poly.pdbx_strand_id
1 'polypeptide(L)'
;MKYLNDHNCRSLELTLDKASLVFYALRPKQLPGYEGRLCTITSETESLFQRFESMIEWDDEREQRRKLLLSYIADAASINSQGKQSDELIHLSDKPFKSNNALFEKDLYYLFADYYLKMGSKDVVTNESSKKKAQEYYIKDLCLNTKRFDSWAGLTVIEFYKIEEFVTADDFDPRIFNVHMSASCFFRQAVSVDSNNHTLWMEYAEITYILQSYCSKYKDKATDYVPDRSFLLNICKEAYEKANICTDNDENKEDWTYLYMMAKIEEKLNRNKLSSPLKKYVDALDLLHEHKAVYPRRLGHHTATSSSKCTLLGCHAVEMFYRIHASTLKYLYRHSKESTDLTIDKLNELYEFLTEMQNKPFATSYYEKSTM
;
A
#
# COMPACT_ATOMS: atom_id res chain seq x y z
N MET A 1 -40.49 -6.01 14.60
CA MET A 1 -41.71 -6.49 13.90
C MET A 1 -42.91 -6.68 14.82
N LYS A 2 -42.80 -7.28 16.02
CA LYS A 2 -43.97 -7.51 16.90
C LYS A 2 -44.68 -6.24 17.41
N TYR A 3 -43.95 -5.15 17.66
CA TYR A 3 -44.51 -3.88 18.18
C TYR A 3 -45.18 -2.97 17.13
N LEU A 4 -45.03 -3.26 15.84
CA LEU A 4 -45.62 -2.43 14.76
C LEU A 4 -47.04 -2.85 14.39
N ASN A 5 -47.46 -4.06 14.76
CA ASN A 5 -48.80 -4.57 14.46
C ASN A 5 -49.86 -4.12 15.48
N ASP A 6 -49.45 -3.68 16.68
CA ASP A 6 -50.37 -3.25 17.74
C ASP A 6 -50.87 -1.80 17.56
N HIS A 7 -50.25 -1.04 16.67
CA HIS A 7 -50.72 0.25 16.21
C HIS A 7 -51.06 0.10 14.72
N ASN A 8 -52.29 0.43 14.30
CA ASN A 8 -52.80 0.41 12.91
C ASN A 8 -51.99 1.33 11.93
N CYS A 9 -50.67 1.20 11.92
CA CYS A 9 -49.76 1.90 11.05
C CYS A 9 -49.82 1.23 9.67
N ARG A 10 -50.20 2.01 8.66
CA ARG A 10 -50.05 1.59 7.26
C ARG A 10 -48.56 1.33 7.02
N SER A 11 -48.21 0.11 6.58
CA SER A 11 -46.86 -0.21 6.17
C SER A 11 -46.47 0.73 5.01
N LEU A 12 -45.53 1.64 5.28
CA LEU A 12 -45.04 2.54 4.24
C LEU A 12 -44.20 1.72 3.27
N GLU A 13 -44.60 1.67 2.00
CA GLU A 13 -43.80 1.01 0.96
C GLU A 13 -42.46 1.73 0.82
N LEU A 14 -41.37 0.95 0.89
CA LEU A 14 -40.01 1.44 0.71
C LEU A 14 -39.73 1.52 -0.80
N THR A 15 -39.68 2.74 -1.32
CA THR A 15 -39.29 3.03 -2.71
C THR A 15 -37.83 3.52 -2.73
N LEU A 16 -37.18 3.50 -3.90
CA LEU A 16 -35.81 4.03 -4.05
C LEU A 16 -35.70 5.50 -3.60
N ASP A 17 -36.70 6.33 -3.90
CA ASP A 17 -36.70 7.74 -3.49
C ASP A 17 -36.75 7.91 -1.97
N LYS A 18 -37.47 7.03 -1.27
CA LYS A 18 -37.50 7.05 0.21
C LYS A 18 -36.21 6.47 0.79
N ALA A 19 -35.66 5.43 0.15
CA ALA A 19 -34.39 4.83 0.54
C ALA A 19 -33.24 5.83 0.42
N SER A 20 -33.21 6.66 -0.63
CA SER A 20 -32.18 7.68 -0.82
C SER A 20 -32.21 8.72 0.31
N LEU A 21 -33.40 9.17 0.73
CA LEU A 21 -33.56 10.09 1.87
C LEU A 21 -32.99 9.50 3.16
N VAL A 22 -33.32 8.24 3.46
CA VAL A 22 -32.81 7.54 4.65
C VAL A 22 -31.30 7.32 4.56
N PHE A 23 -30.79 6.97 3.39
CA PHE A 23 -29.36 6.81 3.15
C PHE A 23 -28.58 8.08 3.42
N TYR A 24 -29.02 9.24 2.90
CA TYR A 24 -28.33 10.50 3.14
C TYR A 24 -28.35 10.93 4.61
N ALA A 25 -29.36 10.49 5.38
CA ALA A 25 -29.42 10.74 6.82
C ALA A 25 -28.47 9.83 7.63
N LEU A 26 -28.20 8.61 7.16
CA LEU A 26 -27.42 7.61 7.89
C LEU A 26 -25.97 7.48 7.44
N ARG A 27 -25.65 7.84 6.19
CA ARG A 27 -24.28 7.76 5.68
C ARG A 27 -23.36 8.74 6.41
N PRO A 28 -22.04 8.48 6.44
CA PRO A 28 -21.06 9.45 6.91
C PRO A 28 -21.17 10.81 6.18
N LYS A 29 -21.01 11.92 6.92
CA LYS A 29 -21.05 13.28 6.33
C LYS A 29 -19.99 13.47 5.25
N GLN A 30 -18.79 12.97 5.53
CA GLN A 30 -17.71 12.83 4.58
C GLN A 30 -17.52 11.34 4.34
N LEU A 31 -17.44 10.93 3.09
CA LEU A 31 -17.15 9.54 2.76
C LEU A 31 -15.76 9.18 3.32
N PRO A 32 -15.59 7.96 3.86
CA PRO A 32 -14.28 7.51 4.32
C PRO A 32 -13.30 7.52 3.15
N GLY A 33 -12.03 7.80 3.44
CA GLY A 33 -10.95 7.47 2.49
C GLY A 33 -10.73 5.96 2.45
N TYR A 34 -10.08 5.49 1.38
CA TYR A 34 -9.65 4.09 1.30
C TYR A 34 -8.73 3.69 2.49
N GLU A 35 -7.98 4.66 3.02
CA GLU A 35 -7.13 4.54 4.21
C GLU A 35 -7.93 4.53 5.53
N GLY A 36 -7.33 3.92 6.57
CA GLY A 36 -7.76 4.08 7.96
C GLY A 36 -8.91 3.17 8.44
N ARG A 37 -8.79 2.64 9.66
CA ARG A 37 -9.73 1.64 10.22
C ARG A 37 -11.01 2.21 10.86
N LEU A 38 -11.10 3.53 11.09
CA LEU A 38 -12.01 4.10 12.09
C LEU A 38 -13.29 4.78 11.55
N CYS A 39 -13.51 4.84 10.23
CA CYS A 39 -14.57 5.67 9.64
C CYS A 39 -15.54 4.92 8.68
N THR A 40 -15.76 3.61 8.84
CA THR A 40 -16.69 2.86 7.98
C THR A 40 -18.11 2.75 8.57
N ILE A 41 -19.08 2.30 7.77
CA ILE A 41 -20.47 2.06 8.21
C ILE A 41 -20.54 0.89 9.20
N THR A 42 -21.56 0.88 10.08
CA THR A 42 -21.79 -0.24 11.01
C THR A 42 -22.45 -1.42 10.31
N SER A 43 -22.37 -2.62 10.91
CA SER A 43 -23.07 -3.82 10.43
C SER A 43 -24.58 -3.65 10.28
N GLU A 44 -25.21 -2.89 11.18
CA GLU A 44 -26.64 -2.57 11.14
C GLU A 44 -26.96 -1.66 9.95
N THR A 45 -26.10 -0.68 9.69
CA THR A 45 -26.24 0.24 8.56
C THR A 45 -26.05 -0.53 7.24
N GLU A 46 -25.06 -1.41 7.19
CA GLU A 46 -24.81 -2.28 6.04
C GLU A 46 -26.02 -3.18 5.73
N SER A 47 -26.59 -3.82 6.76
CA SER A 47 -27.78 -4.67 6.60
C SER A 47 -29.01 -3.88 6.08
N LEU A 48 -29.17 -2.63 6.52
CA LEU A 48 -30.21 -1.75 5.99
C LEU A 48 -29.93 -1.37 4.53
N PHE A 49 -28.68 -1.02 4.23
CA PHE A 49 -28.25 -0.63 2.90
C PHE A 49 -28.36 -1.78 1.88
N GLN A 50 -28.19 -3.04 2.31
CA GLN A 50 -28.42 -4.21 1.44
C GLN A 50 -29.87 -4.25 0.94
N ARG A 51 -30.84 -3.87 1.78
CA ARG A 51 -32.24 -3.74 1.36
C ARG A 51 -32.39 -2.65 0.30
N PHE A 52 -31.61 -1.57 0.40
CA PHE A 52 -31.62 -0.53 -0.61
C PHE A 52 -31.03 -1.00 -1.93
N GLU A 53 -29.92 -1.73 -1.88
CA GLU A 53 -29.26 -2.30 -3.06
C GLU A 53 -30.17 -3.26 -3.82
N SER A 54 -30.95 -4.09 -3.11
CA SER A 54 -31.89 -5.03 -3.74
C SER A 54 -33.02 -4.38 -4.54
N MET A 55 -33.24 -3.07 -4.39
CA MET A 55 -34.21 -2.30 -5.16
C MET A 55 -33.60 -1.66 -6.41
N ILE A 56 -32.27 -1.69 -6.57
CA ILE A 56 -31.57 -1.13 -7.74
C ILE A 56 -31.56 -2.18 -8.84
N GLU A 57 -32.21 -1.89 -9.97
CA GLU A 57 -32.14 -2.75 -11.15
C GLU A 57 -30.78 -2.62 -11.84
N TRP A 58 -30.13 -3.74 -12.13
CA TRP A 58 -28.88 -3.80 -12.89
C TRP A 58 -29.18 -3.86 -14.39
N ASP A 59 -29.03 -2.73 -15.08
CA ASP A 59 -29.37 -2.61 -16.51
C ASP A 59 -28.23 -3.00 -17.47
N ASP A 60 -28.56 -3.07 -18.75
CA ASP A 60 -27.62 -3.40 -19.82
C ASP A 60 -26.47 -2.39 -19.95
N GLU A 61 -26.69 -1.11 -19.64
CA GLU A 61 -25.63 -0.09 -19.70
C GLU A 61 -24.59 -0.33 -18.61
N ARG A 62 -25.03 -0.61 -17.36
CA ARG A 62 -24.13 -0.98 -16.25
C ARG A 62 -23.36 -2.25 -16.58
N GLU A 63 -24.02 -3.24 -17.16
CA GLU A 63 -23.37 -4.49 -17.56
C GLU A 63 -22.34 -4.28 -18.68
N GLN A 64 -22.62 -3.43 -19.66
CA GLN A 64 -21.67 -3.08 -20.72
C GLN A 64 -20.45 -2.35 -20.16
N ARG A 65 -20.65 -1.39 -19.26
CA ARG A 65 -19.55 -0.68 -18.58
C ARG A 65 -18.71 -1.62 -17.73
N ARG A 66 -19.34 -2.55 -17.01
CA ARG A 66 -18.66 -3.58 -16.22
C ARG A 66 -17.80 -4.48 -17.09
N LYS A 67 -18.32 -4.94 -18.23
CA LYS A 67 -17.55 -5.76 -19.20
C LYS A 67 -16.34 -5.00 -19.75
N LEU A 68 -16.50 -3.72 -20.09
CA LEU A 68 -15.39 -2.89 -20.58
C LEU A 68 -14.31 -2.71 -19.50
N LEU A 69 -14.71 -2.45 -18.25
CA LEU A 69 -13.81 -2.36 -17.11
C LEU A 69 -13.05 -3.67 -16.86
N LEU A 70 -13.75 -4.81 -16.88
CA LEU A 70 -13.12 -6.11 -16.69
C LEU A 70 -12.20 -6.51 -17.85
N SER A 71 -12.55 -6.16 -19.09
CA SER A 71 -11.68 -6.36 -20.26
C SER A 71 -10.38 -5.57 -20.08
N TYR A 72 -10.48 -4.29 -19.74
CA TYR A 72 -9.32 -3.44 -19.48
C TYR A 72 -8.39 -4.02 -18.41
N ILE A 73 -8.95 -4.52 -17.30
CA ILE A 73 -8.19 -5.16 -16.23
C ILE A 73 -7.51 -6.44 -16.72
N ALA A 74 -8.23 -7.29 -17.47
CA ALA A 74 -7.70 -8.52 -18.02
C ALA A 74 -6.57 -8.27 -19.02
N ASP A 75 -6.74 -7.27 -19.90
CA ASP A 75 -5.74 -6.85 -20.88
C ASP A 75 -4.48 -6.34 -20.16
N ALA A 76 -4.65 -5.54 -19.11
CA ALA A 76 -3.53 -5.05 -18.29
C ALA A 76 -2.81 -6.16 -17.49
N ALA A 77 -3.53 -7.19 -17.06
CA ALA A 77 -2.98 -8.35 -16.36
C ALA A 77 -2.25 -9.32 -17.31
N SER A 78 -2.54 -9.27 -18.62
CA SER A 78 -1.85 -10.06 -19.63
C SER A 78 -0.50 -9.40 -19.97
N ILE A 79 0.59 -10.04 -19.55
CA ILE A 79 1.95 -9.58 -19.88
C ILE A 79 2.07 -9.50 -21.41
N ASN A 80 2.41 -8.34 -21.97
CA ASN A 80 2.99 -8.34 -23.31
C ASN A 80 4.42 -8.87 -23.19
N SER A 81 4.83 -9.71 -24.15
CA SER A 81 6.08 -10.49 -24.17
C SER A 81 7.40 -9.69 -24.05
N GLN A 82 7.32 -8.38 -23.84
CA GLN A 82 8.45 -7.45 -23.66
C GLN A 82 8.50 -6.83 -22.26
N GLY A 83 7.62 -7.22 -21.33
CA GLY A 83 7.57 -6.65 -19.98
C GLY A 83 7.21 -5.15 -19.97
N LYS A 84 6.47 -4.69 -20.98
CA LYS A 84 6.06 -3.28 -21.10
C LYS A 84 4.64 -3.11 -20.58
N GLN A 85 4.51 -2.41 -19.48
CA GLN A 85 3.21 -2.01 -19.00
C GLN A 85 2.51 -1.13 -20.05
N SER A 86 1.22 -1.38 -20.33
CA SER A 86 0.44 -0.46 -21.17
C SER A 86 0.21 0.84 -20.39
N ASP A 87 0.62 1.96 -20.99
CA ASP A 87 0.37 3.30 -20.47
C ASP A 87 -1.08 3.77 -20.71
N GLU A 88 -1.88 2.98 -21.43
CA GLU A 88 -3.26 3.35 -21.74
C GLU A 88 -4.14 3.32 -20.50
N LEU A 89 -4.77 4.46 -20.21
CA LEU A 89 -5.78 4.57 -19.17
C LEU A 89 -7.13 4.09 -19.73
N ILE A 90 -7.99 3.57 -18.86
CA ILE A 90 -9.36 3.24 -19.24
C ILE A 90 -10.11 4.51 -19.61
N HIS A 91 -10.60 4.55 -20.83
CA HIS A 91 -11.52 5.58 -21.30
C HIS A 91 -12.93 5.01 -21.34
N LEU A 92 -13.56 4.94 -20.17
CA LEU A 92 -15.01 4.78 -20.10
C LEU A 92 -15.66 6.10 -20.55
N SER A 93 -16.74 6.00 -21.32
CA SER A 93 -17.48 7.16 -21.86
C SER A 93 -17.57 8.29 -20.83
N ASP A 94 -17.02 9.47 -21.16
CA ASP A 94 -17.08 10.68 -20.32
C ASP A 94 -18.51 11.14 -20.02
N LYS A 95 -19.50 10.59 -20.73
CA LYS A 95 -20.91 10.85 -20.43
C LYS A 95 -21.25 10.26 -19.06
N PRO A 96 -21.68 11.10 -18.10
CA PRO A 96 -22.10 10.63 -16.78
C PRO A 96 -23.22 9.60 -16.96
N PHE A 97 -23.16 8.53 -16.16
CA PHE A 97 -24.20 7.52 -16.15
C PHE A 97 -25.55 8.20 -15.82
N LYS A 98 -26.56 7.98 -16.67
CA LYS A 98 -27.86 8.65 -16.53
C LYS A 98 -28.79 7.80 -15.66
N SER A 99 -28.72 7.98 -14.35
CA SER A 99 -29.74 7.50 -13.41
C SER A 99 -30.25 8.66 -12.55
N ASN A 100 -31.56 8.69 -12.29
CA ASN A 100 -32.18 9.63 -11.36
C ASN A 100 -31.61 9.50 -9.94
N ASN A 101 -31.03 8.34 -9.61
CA ASN A 101 -30.45 8.01 -8.31
C ASN A 101 -28.93 7.81 -8.37
N ALA A 102 -28.25 8.21 -9.45
CA ALA A 102 -26.82 7.92 -9.66
C ALA A 102 -25.91 8.35 -8.50
N LEU A 103 -26.19 9.48 -7.85
CA LEU A 103 -25.42 9.96 -6.68
C LEU A 103 -25.59 9.05 -5.46
N PHE A 104 -26.82 8.57 -5.24
CA PHE A 104 -27.14 7.63 -4.17
C PHE A 104 -26.47 6.27 -4.44
N GLU A 105 -26.62 5.74 -5.66
CA GLU A 105 -26.10 4.42 -6.05
C GLU A 105 -24.56 4.34 -5.94
N LYS A 106 -23.84 5.35 -6.46
CA LYS A 106 -22.37 5.36 -6.43
C LYS A 106 -21.83 5.39 -4.99
N ASP A 107 -22.42 6.22 -4.13
CA ASP A 107 -21.96 6.34 -2.75
C ASP A 107 -22.36 5.11 -1.92
N LEU A 108 -23.48 4.47 -2.25
CA LEU A 108 -23.89 3.19 -1.68
C LEU A 108 -22.88 2.08 -2.01
N TYR A 109 -22.53 1.91 -3.29
CA TYR A 109 -21.55 0.90 -3.70
C TYR A 109 -20.18 1.16 -3.11
N TYR A 110 -19.72 2.41 -3.07
CA TYR A 110 -18.47 2.77 -2.42
C TYR A 110 -18.47 2.42 -0.92
N LEU A 111 -19.53 2.75 -0.18
CA LEU A 111 -19.60 2.46 1.26
C LEU A 111 -19.64 0.95 1.55
N PHE A 112 -20.25 0.13 0.68
CA PHE A 112 -20.11 -1.32 0.79
C PHE A 112 -18.67 -1.77 0.56
N ALA A 113 -18.02 -1.25 -0.47
CA ALA A 113 -16.64 -1.63 -0.78
C ALA A 113 -15.69 -1.31 0.38
N ASP A 114 -15.79 -0.09 0.92
CA ASP A 114 -15.05 0.37 2.10
C ASP A 114 -15.32 -0.51 3.33
N TYR A 115 -16.60 -0.81 3.61
CA TYR A 115 -16.99 -1.68 4.71
C TYR A 115 -16.38 -3.07 4.60
N TYR A 116 -16.53 -3.72 3.45
CA TYR A 116 -16.03 -5.08 3.26
C TYR A 116 -14.50 -5.14 3.27
N LEU A 117 -13.82 -4.12 2.74
CA LEU A 117 -12.36 -4.02 2.81
C LEU A 117 -11.89 -3.90 4.27
N LYS A 118 -12.50 -3.01 5.06
CA LYS A 118 -12.11 -2.75 6.45
C LYS A 118 -12.56 -3.83 7.44
N MET A 119 -13.63 -4.55 7.13
CA MET A 119 -14.06 -5.70 7.94
C MET A 119 -13.20 -6.94 7.69
N GLY A 120 -12.66 -7.09 6.48
CA GLY A 120 -11.72 -8.18 6.14
C GLY A 120 -10.44 -8.19 6.97
N SER A 121 -10.06 -7.07 7.59
CA SER A 121 -8.85 -6.98 8.44
C SER A 121 -9.01 -7.57 9.85
N LYS A 122 -10.18 -8.14 10.20
CA LYS A 122 -10.47 -8.63 11.55
C LYS A 122 -10.20 -10.14 11.75
N ASP A 123 -10.36 -10.97 10.72
CA ASP A 123 -10.15 -12.43 10.80
C ASP A 123 -9.70 -13.03 9.45
N VAL A 124 -8.70 -13.92 9.46
CA VAL A 124 -8.02 -14.46 8.26
C VAL A 124 -8.96 -15.20 7.29
N VAL A 125 -9.89 -16.03 7.79
CA VAL A 125 -10.83 -16.78 6.93
C VAL A 125 -11.94 -15.88 6.36
N THR A 126 -12.35 -14.87 7.12
CA THR A 126 -13.32 -13.87 6.62
C THR A 126 -12.69 -12.89 5.64
N ASN A 127 -11.36 -12.87 5.54
CA ASN A 127 -10.61 -11.88 4.79
C ASN A 127 -10.79 -12.04 3.27
N GLU A 128 -10.63 -13.24 2.72
CA GLU A 128 -10.70 -13.45 1.26
C GLU A 128 -12.11 -13.19 0.72
N SER A 129 -13.15 -13.73 1.38
CA SER A 129 -14.54 -13.51 0.93
C SER A 129 -14.97 -12.06 1.04
N SER A 130 -14.52 -11.34 2.08
CA SER A 130 -14.82 -9.92 2.26
C SER A 130 -14.07 -9.06 1.24
N LYS A 131 -12.79 -9.33 0.98
CA LYS A 131 -12.02 -8.67 -0.09
C LYS A 131 -12.63 -8.88 -1.47
N LYS A 132 -13.13 -10.09 -1.76
CA LYS A 132 -13.84 -10.36 -3.03
C LYS A 132 -15.12 -9.53 -3.15
N LYS A 133 -15.93 -9.44 -2.09
CA LYS A 133 -17.10 -8.56 -2.06
C LYS A 133 -16.71 -7.09 -2.23
N ALA A 134 -15.64 -6.64 -1.56
CA ALA A 134 -15.12 -5.28 -1.70
C ALA A 134 -14.73 -4.98 -3.16
N GLN A 135 -14.01 -5.90 -3.80
CA GLN A 135 -13.65 -5.80 -5.22
C GLN A 135 -14.89 -5.68 -6.12
N GLU A 136 -15.90 -6.51 -5.91
CA GLU A 136 -17.16 -6.45 -6.66
C GLU A 136 -17.84 -5.08 -6.52
N TYR A 137 -17.91 -4.54 -5.30
CA TYR A 137 -18.53 -3.25 -5.04
C TYR A 137 -17.71 -2.05 -5.56
N TYR A 138 -16.37 -2.10 -5.50
CA TYR A 138 -15.53 -1.07 -6.14
C TYR A 138 -15.76 -1.06 -7.65
N ILE A 139 -15.85 -2.23 -8.28
CA ILE A 139 -16.16 -2.34 -9.72
C ILE A 139 -17.55 -1.75 -10.02
N LYS A 140 -18.57 -2.02 -9.17
CA LYS A 140 -19.90 -1.42 -9.32
C LYS A 140 -19.87 0.11 -9.19
N ASP A 141 -19.14 0.67 -8.22
CA ASP A 141 -18.96 2.13 -8.10
C ASP A 141 -18.25 2.70 -9.34
N LEU A 142 -17.17 2.08 -9.81
CA LEU A 142 -16.43 2.56 -10.99
C LEU A 142 -17.24 2.51 -12.28
N CYS A 143 -18.23 1.61 -12.41
CA CYS A 143 -19.17 1.66 -13.54
C CYS A 143 -19.97 2.98 -13.56
N LEU A 144 -20.24 3.55 -12.38
CA LEU A 144 -21.00 4.81 -12.23
C LEU A 144 -20.09 6.04 -12.13
N ASN A 145 -18.90 5.90 -11.54
CA ASN A 145 -17.98 6.98 -11.23
C ASN A 145 -16.51 6.54 -11.40
N THR A 146 -16.01 6.62 -12.62
CA THR A 146 -14.63 6.27 -12.96
C THR A 146 -13.58 7.23 -12.42
N LYS A 147 -14.00 8.41 -11.96
CA LYS A 147 -13.13 9.44 -11.40
C LYS A 147 -13.07 9.39 -9.88
N ARG A 148 -13.52 8.30 -9.24
CA ARG A 148 -13.33 8.13 -7.79
C ARG A 148 -11.94 7.57 -7.51
N PHE A 149 -11.07 8.41 -6.94
CA PHE A 149 -9.74 8.02 -6.49
C PHE A 149 -9.79 6.81 -5.55
N ASP A 150 -10.58 6.89 -4.48
CA ASP A 150 -10.63 5.86 -3.44
C ASP A 150 -11.04 4.47 -3.95
N SER A 151 -11.86 4.39 -5.00
CA SER A 151 -12.24 3.08 -5.58
C SER A 151 -11.09 2.42 -6.33
N TRP A 152 -10.29 3.21 -7.05
CA TRP A 152 -9.08 2.72 -7.69
C TRP A 152 -7.99 2.38 -6.67
N ALA A 153 -7.81 3.23 -5.64
CA ALA A 153 -6.88 2.97 -4.55
C ALA A 153 -7.27 1.72 -3.76
N GLY A 154 -8.57 1.54 -3.44
CA GLY A 154 -9.08 0.36 -2.77
C GLY A 154 -8.88 -0.95 -3.56
N LEU A 155 -9.06 -0.93 -4.89
CA LEU A 155 -8.71 -2.07 -5.74
C LEU A 155 -7.21 -2.36 -5.74
N THR A 156 -6.38 -1.32 -5.74
CA THR A 156 -4.92 -1.44 -5.64
C THR A 156 -4.52 -2.16 -4.35
N VAL A 157 -5.07 -1.73 -3.21
CA VAL A 157 -4.81 -2.32 -1.88
C VAL A 157 -5.27 -3.79 -1.81
N ILE A 158 -6.39 -4.15 -2.45
CA ILE A 158 -6.81 -5.55 -2.53
C ILE A 158 -5.76 -6.43 -3.23
N GLU A 159 -5.17 -5.94 -4.33
CA GLU A 159 -4.10 -6.67 -5.02
C GLU A 159 -2.79 -6.68 -4.22
N PHE A 160 -2.48 -5.63 -3.45
CA PHE A 160 -1.33 -5.61 -2.53
C PHE A 160 -1.39 -6.76 -1.53
N TYR A 161 -2.54 -6.97 -0.89
CA TYR A 161 -2.73 -8.10 0.01
C TYR A 161 -2.50 -9.46 -0.67
N LYS A 162 -2.95 -9.63 -1.91
CA LYS A 162 -2.72 -10.88 -2.65
C LYS A 162 -1.23 -11.10 -2.90
N ILE A 163 -0.47 -10.04 -3.22
CA ILE A 163 0.98 -10.12 -3.41
C ILE A 163 1.69 -10.55 -2.12
N GLU A 164 1.31 -9.99 -0.98
CA GLU A 164 1.84 -10.40 0.33
C GLU A 164 1.56 -11.87 0.63
N GLU A 165 0.36 -12.35 0.29
CA GLU A 165 -0.02 -13.77 0.42
C GLU A 165 0.89 -14.66 -0.45
N PHE A 166 1.17 -14.29 -1.70
CA PHE A 166 2.11 -15.02 -2.57
C PHE A 166 3.55 -15.02 -2.04
N VAL A 167 4.01 -13.92 -1.46
CA VAL A 167 5.39 -13.79 -0.96
C VAL A 167 5.60 -14.57 0.34
N THR A 168 4.54 -14.71 1.13
CA THR A 168 4.53 -15.50 2.37
C THR A 168 4.49 -17.00 2.10
N ALA A 169 4.00 -17.42 0.93
CA ALA A 169 4.03 -18.82 0.52
C ALA A 169 5.48 -19.33 0.32
N ASP A 170 5.70 -20.62 0.62
CA ASP A 170 7.03 -21.23 0.53
C ASP A 170 7.49 -21.49 -0.92
N ASP A 171 6.55 -21.52 -1.87
CA ASP A 171 6.80 -21.87 -3.26
C ASP A 171 6.74 -20.69 -4.23
N PHE A 172 7.48 -20.83 -5.33
CA PHE A 172 7.43 -19.86 -6.43
C PHE A 172 6.12 -19.99 -7.20
N ASP A 173 5.37 -18.89 -7.31
CA ASP A 173 4.14 -18.83 -8.08
C ASP A 173 4.18 -17.66 -9.09
N PRO A 174 4.20 -17.95 -10.40
CA PRO A 174 4.26 -16.90 -11.41
C PRO A 174 2.98 -16.04 -11.50
N ARG A 175 1.87 -16.46 -10.89
CA ARG A 175 0.62 -15.68 -10.88
C ARG A 175 0.80 -14.32 -10.17
N ILE A 176 1.80 -14.20 -9.29
CA ILE A 176 2.15 -12.94 -8.61
C ILE A 176 2.41 -11.79 -9.60
N PHE A 177 2.93 -12.08 -10.79
CA PHE A 177 3.19 -11.05 -11.80
C PHE A 177 1.90 -10.47 -12.37
N ASN A 178 0.89 -11.31 -12.64
CA ASN A 178 -0.42 -10.84 -13.13
C ASN A 178 -1.14 -9.99 -12.07
N VAL A 179 -0.98 -10.36 -10.80
CA VAL A 179 -1.51 -9.61 -9.64
C VAL A 179 -0.82 -8.26 -9.52
N HIS A 180 0.52 -8.20 -9.61
CA HIS A 180 1.27 -6.93 -9.61
C HIS A 180 0.92 -6.03 -10.80
N MET A 181 0.70 -6.61 -11.98
CA MET A 181 0.25 -5.86 -13.16
C MET A 181 -1.15 -5.28 -12.97
N SER A 182 -2.07 -6.03 -12.37
CA SER A 182 -3.40 -5.55 -11.99
C SER A 182 -3.32 -4.42 -10.97
N ALA A 183 -2.51 -4.60 -9.92
CA ALA A 183 -2.26 -3.57 -8.90
C ALA A 183 -1.72 -2.28 -9.53
N SER A 184 -0.73 -2.41 -10.41
CA SER A 184 -0.15 -1.27 -11.12
C SER A 184 -1.16 -0.57 -12.02
N CYS A 185 -2.07 -1.31 -12.65
CA CYS A 185 -3.13 -0.78 -13.48
C CYS A 185 -4.08 0.10 -12.64
N PHE A 186 -4.59 -0.44 -11.53
CA PHE A 186 -5.43 0.30 -10.59
C PHE A 186 -4.73 1.51 -10.00
N PHE A 187 -3.46 1.35 -9.63
CA PHE A 187 -2.62 2.41 -9.11
C PHE A 187 -2.51 3.57 -10.11
N ARG A 188 -2.19 3.29 -11.39
CA ARG A 188 -2.12 4.31 -12.44
C ARG A 188 -3.43 5.04 -12.63
N GLN A 189 -4.56 4.35 -12.53
CA GLN A 189 -5.87 4.98 -12.58
C GLN A 189 -6.08 5.92 -11.39
N ALA A 190 -5.77 5.49 -10.17
CA ALA A 190 -5.88 6.32 -8.98
C ALA A 190 -5.05 7.61 -9.12
N VAL A 191 -3.76 7.50 -9.45
CA VAL A 191 -2.88 8.68 -9.55
C VAL A 191 -3.22 9.58 -10.74
N SER A 192 -3.93 9.08 -11.76
CA SER A 192 -4.45 9.91 -12.85
C SER A 192 -5.62 10.80 -12.39
N VAL A 193 -6.36 10.37 -11.37
CA VAL A 193 -7.44 11.13 -10.74
C VAL A 193 -6.86 12.13 -9.74
N ASP A 194 -6.01 11.65 -8.83
CA ASP A 194 -5.29 12.46 -7.86
C ASP A 194 -3.90 11.89 -7.61
N SER A 195 -2.88 12.63 -8.05
CA SER A 195 -1.47 12.22 -7.91
C SER A 195 -0.84 12.63 -6.58
N ASN A 196 -1.52 13.44 -5.77
CA ASN A 196 -1.00 14.01 -4.53
C ASN A 196 -1.47 13.22 -3.30
N ASN A 197 -1.08 11.94 -3.23
CA ASN A 197 -1.34 11.06 -2.09
C ASN A 197 -0.06 10.29 -1.72
N HIS A 198 0.58 10.69 -0.62
CA HIS A 198 1.85 10.12 -0.14
C HIS A 198 1.73 8.63 0.15
N THR A 199 0.70 8.22 0.89
CA THR A 199 0.49 6.84 1.34
C THR A 199 0.43 5.85 0.18
N LEU A 200 -0.37 6.14 -0.85
CA LEU A 200 -0.55 5.24 -1.99
C LEU A 200 0.74 5.07 -2.79
N TRP A 201 1.51 6.15 -2.98
CA TRP A 201 2.82 6.07 -3.63
C TRP A 201 3.81 5.23 -2.81
N MET A 202 3.82 5.39 -1.48
CA MET A 202 4.65 4.60 -0.57
C MET A 202 4.30 3.10 -0.63
N GLU A 203 3.02 2.76 -0.50
CA GLU A 203 2.55 1.37 -0.55
C GLU A 203 2.86 0.71 -1.91
N TYR A 204 2.65 1.44 -3.01
CA TYR A 204 3.01 0.94 -4.34
C TYR A 204 4.51 0.69 -4.51
N ALA A 205 5.34 1.60 -3.99
CA ALA A 205 6.79 1.45 -4.00
C ALA A 205 7.23 0.25 -3.14
N GLU A 206 6.62 0.05 -1.98
CA GLU A 206 6.88 -1.07 -1.07
C GLU A 206 6.52 -2.41 -1.70
N ILE A 207 5.30 -2.56 -2.22
CA ILE A 207 4.86 -3.82 -2.86
C ILE A 207 5.71 -4.16 -4.08
N THR A 208 6.11 -3.16 -4.88
CA THR A 208 7.01 -3.38 -6.01
C THR A 208 8.40 -3.81 -5.53
N TYR A 209 8.89 -3.27 -4.41
CA TYR A 209 10.16 -3.68 -3.81
C TYR A 209 10.09 -5.10 -3.21
N ILE A 210 8.95 -5.48 -2.65
CA ILE A 210 8.67 -6.84 -2.18
C ILE A 210 8.72 -7.81 -3.35
N LEU A 211 8.07 -7.51 -4.48
CA LEU A 211 8.14 -8.33 -5.70
C LEU A 211 9.59 -8.44 -6.21
N GLN A 212 10.35 -7.35 -6.21
CA GLN A 212 11.76 -7.35 -6.59
C GLN A 212 12.58 -8.30 -5.69
N SER A 213 12.31 -8.29 -4.38
CA SER A 213 12.97 -9.15 -3.41
C SER A 213 12.56 -10.62 -3.59
N TYR A 214 11.29 -10.89 -3.90
CA TYR A 214 10.78 -12.21 -4.27
C TYR A 214 11.48 -12.77 -5.52
N CYS A 215 11.61 -11.95 -6.57
CA CYS A 215 12.38 -12.31 -7.78
C CYS A 215 13.86 -12.57 -7.47
N SER A 216 14.41 -11.92 -6.44
CA SER A 216 15.80 -12.15 -6.02
C SER A 216 15.95 -13.50 -5.28
N LYS A 217 14.94 -13.92 -4.51
CA LYS A 217 14.89 -15.24 -3.85
C LYS A 217 14.80 -16.38 -4.87
N TYR A 218 13.95 -16.23 -5.89
CA TYR A 218 13.72 -17.23 -6.94
C TYR A 218 14.36 -16.86 -8.29
N LYS A 219 15.63 -16.42 -8.27
CA LYS A 219 16.31 -15.83 -9.43
C LYS A 219 16.17 -16.66 -10.71
N ASP A 220 16.39 -17.97 -10.62
CA ASP A 220 16.41 -18.85 -11.80
C ASP A 220 15.01 -18.99 -12.43
N LYS A 221 13.95 -18.97 -11.61
CA LYS A 221 12.54 -19.07 -12.07
C LYS A 221 11.95 -17.73 -12.49
N ALA A 222 12.36 -16.64 -11.84
CA ALA A 222 11.82 -15.30 -12.09
C ALA A 222 12.35 -14.66 -13.38
N THR A 223 13.47 -15.15 -13.92
CA THR A 223 14.12 -14.57 -15.12
C THR A 223 13.22 -14.61 -16.35
N ASP A 224 12.34 -15.61 -16.47
CA ASP A 224 11.40 -15.73 -17.58
C ASP A 224 10.31 -14.66 -17.58
N TYR A 225 10.05 -14.04 -16.42
CA TYR A 225 8.97 -13.05 -16.23
C TYR A 225 9.51 -11.63 -16.07
N VAL A 226 10.63 -11.48 -15.37
CA VAL A 226 11.31 -10.20 -15.15
C VAL A 226 12.80 -10.37 -15.49
N PRO A 227 13.16 -10.29 -16.79
CA PRO A 227 14.54 -10.50 -17.23
C PRO A 227 15.50 -9.44 -16.66
N ASP A 228 15.07 -8.18 -16.68
CA ASP A 228 15.80 -7.07 -16.06
C ASP A 228 15.18 -6.70 -14.73
N ARG A 229 15.81 -7.12 -13.64
CA ARG A 229 15.36 -6.83 -12.27
C ARG A 229 15.63 -5.38 -11.85
N SER A 230 16.48 -4.65 -12.57
CA SER A 230 16.70 -3.23 -12.30
C SER A 230 15.48 -2.40 -12.67
N PHE A 231 14.65 -2.88 -13.59
CA PHE A 231 13.36 -2.29 -13.93
C PHE A 231 12.46 -2.10 -12.70
N LEU A 232 12.25 -3.16 -11.90
CA LEU A 232 11.43 -3.07 -10.68
C LEU A 232 12.04 -2.09 -9.66
N LEU A 233 13.37 -2.06 -9.54
CA LEU A 233 14.06 -1.12 -8.64
C LEU A 233 13.88 0.34 -9.10
N ASN A 234 13.88 0.60 -10.41
CA ASN A 234 13.64 1.94 -10.96
C ASN A 234 12.18 2.38 -10.72
N ILE A 235 11.20 1.48 -10.89
CA ILE A 235 9.80 1.78 -10.53
C ILE A 235 9.69 2.13 -9.05
N CYS A 236 10.31 1.34 -8.16
CA CYS A 236 10.31 1.65 -6.73
C CYS A 236 10.90 3.04 -6.47
N LYS A 237 12.04 3.33 -7.09
CA LYS A 237 12.75 4.61 -6.93
C LYS A 237 11.85 5.78 -7.33
N GLU A 238 11.26 5.72 -8.51
CA GLU A 238 10.36 6.77 -9.02
C GLU A 238 9.14 6.94 -8.11
N ALA A 239 8.56 5.84 -7.64
CA ALA A 239 7.40 5.89 -6.75
C ALA A 239 7.75 6.51 -5.38
N TYR A 240 8.89 6.17 -4.78
CA TYR A 240 9.37 6.83 -3.55
C TYR A 240 9.68 8.32 -3.76
N GLU A 241 10.29 8.69 -4.89
CA GLU A 241 10.55 10.09 -5.23
C GLU A 241 9.23 10.88 -5.39
N LYS A 242 8.21 10.27 -6.00
CA LYS A 242 6.85 10.84 -6.10
C LYS A 242 6.17 10.96 -4.73
N ALA A 243 6.26 9.94 -3.89
CA ALA A 243 5.74 10.00 -2.52
C ALA A 243 6.37 11.18 -1.75
N ASN A 244 7.68 11.39 -1.89
CA ASN A 244 8.40 12.41 -1.14
C ASN A 244 7.98 13.85 -1.49
N ILE A 245 7.59 14.10 -2.75
CA ILE A 245 7.13 15.43 -3.21
C ILE A 245 5.64 15.68 -2.99
N CYS A 246 4.86 14.68 -2.55
CA CYS A 246 3.46 14.88 -2.22
C CYS A 246 3.32 15.87 -1.05
N THR A 247 2.30 16.72 -1.16
CA THR A 247 1.99 17.85 -0.27
C THR A 247 0.76 17.63 0.59
N ASP A 248 0.16 16.45 0.50
CA ASP A 248 -0.88 16.03 1.43
C ASP A 248 -0.34 16.07 2.87
N ASN A 249 -1.19 16.53 3.79
CA ASN A 249 -0.86 16.61 5.21
C ASN A 249 -0.93 15.22 5.84
N ASP A 250 -0.09 14.29 5.40
CA ASP A 250 0.08 13.01 6.07
C ASP A 250 0.89 13.23 7.36
N GLU A 251 0.18 13.32 8.47
CA GLU A 251 0.76 13.40 9.82
C GLU A 251 1.63 12.18 10.16
N ASN A 252 1.53 11.09 9.38
CA ASN A 252 2.34 9.88 9.51
C ASN A 252 3.50 9.81 8.52
N LYS A 253 3.80 10.88 7.77
CA LYS A 253 4.96 10.91 6.87
C LYS A 253 6.25 10.67 7.66
N GLU A 254 6.85 9.50 7.45
CA GLU A 254 8.08 9.08 8.10
C GLU A 254 9.28 9.33 7.18
N ASP A 255 9.86 10.52 7.25
CA ASP A 255 10.97 10.95 6.37
C ASP A 255 12.17 9.99 6.40
N TRP A 256 12.42 9.34 7.54
CA TRP A 256 13.47 8.33 7.68
C TRP A 256 13.21 7.08 6.82
N THR A 257 11.94 6.70 6.62
CA THR A 257 11.54 5.51 5.85
C THR A 257 11.86 5.70 4.38
N TYR A 258 11.61 6.90 3.83
CA TYR A 258 12.01 7.25 2.47
C TYR A 258 13.53 7.11 2.28
N LEU A 259 14.33 7.71 3.16
CA LEU A 259 15.80 7.65 3.08
C LEU A 259 16.31 6.21 3.17
N TYR A 260 15.76 5.42 4.09
CA TYR A 260 16.09 4.00 4.25
C TYR A 260 15.81 3.20 2.98
N MET A 261 14.63 3.37 2.37
CA MET A 261 14.25 2.63 1.18
C MET A 261 15.06 3.07 -0.05
N MET A 262 15.32 4.37 -0.21
CA MET A 262 16.21 4.88 -1.27
C MET A 262 17.63 4.34 -1.15
N ALA A 263 18.18 4.26 0.07
CA ALA A 263 19.49 3.66 0.30
C ALA A 263 19.55 2.19 -0.13
N LYS A 264 18.53 1.39 0.22
CA LYS A 264 18.41 -0.03 -0.19
C LYS A 264 18.33 -0.19 -1.69
N ILE A 265 17.56 0.66 -2.36
CA ILE A 265 17.40 0.64 -3.81
C ILE A 265 18.74 0.98 -4.49
N GLU A 266 19.39 2.06 -4.07
CA GLU A 266 20.69 2.48 -4.61
C GLU A 266 21.78 1.41 -4.42
N GLU A 267 21.83 0.78 -3.24
CA GLU A 267 22.78 -0.30 -2.95
C GLU A 267 22.57 -1.50 -3.90
N LYS A 268 21.30 -1.83 -4.19
CA LYS A 268 20.97 -2.93 -5.11
C LYS A 268 21.23 -2.58 -6.58
N LEU A 269 20.95 -1.34 -6.99
CA LEU A 269 21.17 -0.85 -8.36
C LEU A 269 22.67 -0.74 -8.68
N ASN A 270 23.46 -0.20 -7.75
CA ASN A 270 24.88 -0.02 -7.94
C ASN A 270 25.68 -0.42 -6.70
N ARG A 271 26.06 -1.70 -6.68
CA ARG A 271 26.81 -2.30 -5.58
C ARG A 271 28.25 -1.77 -5.41
N ASN A 272 28.74 -1.00 -6.38
CA ASN A 272 30.08 -0.42 -6.37
C ASN A 272 30.10 1.02 -5.83
N LYS A 273 28.93 1.66 -5.69
CA LYS A 273 28.79 3.05 -5.19
C LYS A 273 28.13 3.06 -3.80
N LEU A 274 28.92 2.74 -2.77
CA LEU A 274 28.38 2.58 -1.42
C LEU A 274 28.21 3.91 -0.65
N SER A 275 28.92 4.98 -1.02
CA SER A 275 28.91 6.28 -0.31
C SER A 275 27.51 6.88 -0.12
N SER A 276 26.76 6.95 -1.22
CA SER A 276 25.43 7.58 -1.23
C SER A 276 24.41 6.79 -0.37
N PRO A 277 24.31 5.45 -0.49
CA PRO A 277 23.52 4.64 0.43
C PRO A 277 23.90 4.81 1.91
N LEU A 278 25.21 4.81 2.25
CA LEU A 278 25.65 4.94 3.64
C LEU A 278 25.23 6.28 4.24
N LYS A 279 25.43 7.38 3.50
CA LYS A 279 24.98 8.70 3.94
C LYS A 279 23.48 8.72 4.22
N LYS A 280 22.65 8.14 3.33
CA LYS A 280 21.19 8.06 3.54
C LYS A 280 20.81 7.24 4.78
N TYR A 281 21.50 6.13 5.05
CA TYR A 281 21.27 5.37 6.28
C TYR A 281 21.64 6.16 7.54
N VAL A 282 22.72 6.95 7.48
CA VAL A 282 23.13 7.86 8.57
C VAL A 282 22.08 8.95 8.78
N ASP A 283 21.67 9.63 7.71
CA ASP A 283 20.64 10.68 7.76
C ASP A 283 19.31 10.12 8.31
N ALA A 284 18.91 8.89 7.90
CA ALA A 284 17.74 8.22 8.45
C ALA A 284 17.87 7.91 9.95
N LEU A 285 19.08 7.54 10.41
CA LEU A 285 19.34 7.30 11.83
C LEU A 285 19.22 8.59 12.65
N ASP A 286 19.67 9.72 12.11
CA ASP A 286 19.54 11.02 12.77
C ASP A 286 18.07 11.44 12.89
N LEU A 287 17.27 11.29 11.83
CA LEU A 287 15.83 11.54 11.87
C LEU A 287 15.11 10.66 12.90
N LEU A 288 15.47 9.37 13.00
CA LEU A 288 14.93 8.47 14.03
C LEU A 288 15.22 9.00 15.45
N HIS A 289 16.43 9.53 15.67
CA HIS A 289 16.77 10.16 16.94
C HIS A 289 15.96 11.44 17.22
N GLU A 290 15.81 12.30 16.21
CA GLU A 290 15.00 13.52 16.28
C GLU A 290 13.54 13.20 16.63
N HIS A 291 13.00 12.11 16.08
CA HIS A 291 11.69 11.54 16.37
C HIS A 291 11.59 10.84 17.74
N LYS A 292 12.57 11.04 18.62
CA LYS A 292 12.61 10.54 20.01
C LYS A 292 12.69 9.02 20.10
N ALA A 293 13.42 8.37 19.18
CA ALA A 293 13.77 6.97 19.34
C ALA A 293 14.46 6.73 20.70
N VAL A 294 14.07 5.66 21.39
CA VAL A 294 14.65 5.25 22.66
C VAL A 294 15.49 4.00 22.45
N TYR A 295 16.70 3.96 23.04
CA TYR A 295 17.66 2.88 22.86
C TYR A 295 17.84 2.08 24.15
N PRO A 296 16.96 1.09 24.43
CA PRO A 296 17.10 0.25 25.60
C PRO A 296 18.27 -0.72 25.43
N ARG A 297 18.99 -1.04 26.52
CA ARG A 297 20.07 -2.04 26.51
C ARG A 297 19.62 -3.44 26.07
N ARG A 298 18.33 -3.77 26.22
CA ARG A 298 17.73 -5.03 25.80
C ARG A 298 16.35 -4.78 25.19
N LEU A 299 16.13 -5.33 23.99
CA LEU A 299 14.81 -5.44 23.38
C LEU A 299 14.16 -6.73 23.90
N GLY A 300 13.06 -6.62 24.64
CA GLY A 300 12.31 -7.78 25.13
C GLY A 300 11.33 -8.31 24.07
N HIS A 301 10.94 -9.58 24.14
CA HIS A 301 9.99 -10.17 23.16
C HIS A 301 8.63 -9.44 23.08
N HIS A 302 8.21 -8.79 24.17
CA HIS A 302 6.97 -7.99 24.22
C HIS A 302 7.14 -6.53 23.79
N THR A 303 8.34 -6.09 23.38
CA THR A 303 8.57 -4.72 22.90
C THR A 303 7.96 -4.46 21.52
N ALA A 304 7.39 -5.45 20.84
CA ALA A 304 6.67 -5.24 19.59
C ALA A 304 5.15 -5.13 19.76
N THR A 305 4.58 -5.65 20.86
CA THR A 305 3.13 -5.81 21.04
C THR A 305 2.51 -4.86 22.06
N SER A 306 3.31 -4.13 22.84
CA SER A 306 2.81 -3.19 23.86
C SER A 306 3.68 -1.95 24.07
N SER A 307 4.62 -1.65 23.16
CA SER A 307 5.60 -0.60 23.36
C SER A 307 5.15 0.75 22.81
N SER A 308 5.58 1.83 23.48
CA SER A 308 5.47 3.21 22.97
C SER A 308 6.12 3.31 21.58
N LYS A 309 5.55 4.13 20.68
CA LYS A 309 6.08 4.46 19.34
C LYS A 309 7.60 4.67 19.35
N CYS A 310 8.13 5.32 20.38
CA CYS A 310 9.56 5.57 20.58
C CYS A 310 10.44 4.31 20.64
N THR A 311 9.93 3.19 21.18
CA THR A 311 10.68 1.92 21.24
C THR A 311 10.72 1.24 19.88
N LEU A 312 9.66 1.34 19.08
CA LEU A 312 9.63 0.83 17.71
C LEU A 312 10.64 1.57 16.82
N LEU A 313 10.72 2.91 16.96
CA LEU A 313 11.77 3.72 16.32
C LEU A 313 13.18 3.30 16.75
N GLY A 314 13.35 2.85 18.00
CA GLY A 314 14.60 2.24 18.47
C GLY A 314 14.97 0.97 17.70
N CYS A 315 14.01 0.09 17.38
CA CYS A 315 14.25 -1.08 16.52
C CYS A 315 14.67 -0.69 15.10
N HIS A 316 14.06 0.34 14.53
CA HIS A 316 14.47 0.87 13.22
C HIS A 316 15.89 1.45 13.25
N ALA A 317 16.28 2.09 14.34
CA ALA A 317 17.66 2.57 14.53
C ALA A 317 18.68 1.40 14.56
N VAL A 318 18.32 0.27 15.19
CA VAL A 318 19.13 -0.96 15.13
C VAL A 318 19.30 -1.45 13.70
N GLU A 319 18.22 -1.47 12.91
CA GLU A 319 18.28 -1.86 11.49
C GLU A 319 19.18 -0.91 10.68
N MET A 320 19.12 0.42 10.89
CA MET A 320 20.02 1.38 10.22
C MET A 320 21.49 1.08 10.58
N PHE A 321 21.76 0.91 11.87
CA PHE A 321 23.10 0.61 12.37
C PHE A 321 23.63 -0.71 11.78
N TYR A 322 22.80 -1.75 11.77
CA TYR A 322 23.12 -3.04 11.15
C TYR A 322 23.42 -2.90 9.66
N ARG A 323 22.58 -2.16 8.91
CA ARG A 323 22.74 -1.96 7.46
C ARG A 323 24.05 -1.29 7.12
N ILE A 324 24.41 -0.21 7.81
CA ILE A 324 25.67 0.51 7.57
C ILE A 324 26.87 -0.43 7.69
N HIS A 325 26.92 -1.22 8.77
CA HIS A 325 28.01 -2.16 9.00
C HIS A 325 27.99 -3.33 8.02
N ALA A 326 26.82 -3.95 7.81
CA ALA A 326 26.67 -5.10 6.93
C ALA A 326 26.97 -4.75 5.47
N SER A 327 26.52 -3.60 4.99
CA SER A 327 26.78 -3.14 3.62
C SER A 327 28.26 -2.77 3.43
N THR A 328 28.89 -2.14 4.42
CA THR A 328 30.34 -1.88 4.42
C THR A 328 31.15 -3.19 4.37
N LEU A 329 30.83 -4.15 5.24
CA LEU A 329 31.49 -5.46 5.25
C LEU A 329 31.30 -6.22 3.93
N LYS A 330 30.09 -6.24 3.37
CA LYS A 330 29.82 -6.88 2.07
C LYS A 330 30.61 -6.23 0.94
N TYR A 331 30.76 -4.92 0.96
CA TYR A 331 31.55 -4.19 -0.02
C TYR A 331 33.03 -4.53 0.06
N LEU A 332 33.63 -4.47 1.26
CA LEU A 332 35.01 -4.87 1.50
C LEU A 332 35.27 -6.33 1.11
N TYR A 333 34.38 -7.24 1.50
CA TYR A 333 34.48 -8.66 1.17
C TYR A 333 34.45 -8.91 -0.35
N ARG A 334 33.59 -8.19 -1.08
CA ARG A 334 33.51 -8.32 -2.54
C ARG A 334 34.82 -7.89 -3.21
N HIS A 335 35.33 -6.72 -2.85
CA HIS A 335 36.57 -6.21 -3.42
C HIS A 335 37.77 -7.10 -3.09
N SER A 336 37.82 -7.64 -1.87
CA SER A 336 38.81 -8.65 -1.48
C SER A 336 38.72 -9.93 -2.33
N LYS A 337 37.51 -10.41 -2.65
CA LYS A 337 37.31 -11.62 -3.44
C LYS A 337 37.57 -11.41 -4.93
N GLU A 338 37.25 -10.23 -5.46
CA GLU A 338 37.43 -9.86 -6.86
C GLU A 338 38.85 -9.38 -7.17
N SER A 339 39.75 -9.40 -6.18
CA SER A 339 41.14 -8.89 -6.28
C SER A 339 41.20 -7.47 -6.85
N THR A 340 40.20 -6.64 -6.52
CA THR A 340 40.16 -5.24 -6.92
C THR A 340 40.57 -4.40 -5.74
N ASP A 341 41.73 -3.74 -5.85
CA ASP A 341 42.23 -2.87 -4.80
C ASP A 341 41.31 -1.66 -4.62
N LEU A 342 40.91 -1.44 -3.37
CA LEU A 342 40.23 -0.22 -2.99
C LEU A 342 41.26 0.90 -2.84
N THR A 343 40.90 2.09 -3.32
CA THR A 343 41.74 3.27 -3.09
C THR A 343 41.81 3.59 -1.60
N ILE A 344 42.93 4.16 -1.16
CA ILE A 344 43.09 4.63 0.22
C ILE A 344 41.98 5.63 0.58
N ASP A 345 41.62 6.53 -0.36
CA ASP A 345 40.52 7.48 -0.17
C ASP A 345 39.19 6.76 0.13
N LYS A 346 38.91 5.67 -0.58
CA LYS A 346 37.67 4.91 -0.36
C LYS A 346 37.66 4.19 0.98
N LEU A 347 38.81 3.67 1.42
CA LEU A 347 38.95 3.06 2.75
C LEU A 347 38.80 4.09 3.86
N ASN A 348 39.41 5.27 3.70
CA ASN A 348 39.27 6.38 4.64
C ASN A 348 37.82 6.84 4.74
N GLU A 349 37.12 6.99 3.62
CA GLU A 349 35.71 7.34 3.62
C GLU A 349 34.85 6.31 4.39
N LEU A 350 35.08 5.01 4.17
CA LEU A 350 34.35 3.97 4.92
C LEU A 350 34.71 4.00 6.42
N TYR A 351 35.97 4.28 6.75
CA TYR A 351 36.42 4.43 8.13
C TYR A 351 35.77 5.64 8.81
N GLU A 352 35.60 6.76 8.11
CA GLU A 352 34.90 7.94 8.60
C GLU A 352 33.45 7.62 8.93
N PHE A 353 32.71 6.96 8.04
CA PHE A 353 31.34 6.52 8.33
C PHE A 353 31.27 5.65 9.59
N LEU A 354 32.15 4.65 9.73
CA LEU A 354 32.15 3.77 10.89
C LEU A 354 32.52 4.51 12.19
N THR A 355 33.46 5.45 12.11
CA THR A 355 33.86 6.30 13.24
C THR A 355 32.73 7.24 13.66
N GLU A 356 32.00 7.81 12.70
CA GLU A 356 30.81 8.62 12.96
C GLU A 356 29.76 7.79 13.73
N MET A 357 29.49 6.56 13.28
CA MET A 357 28.51 5.67 13.93
C MET A 357 28.83 5.35 15.39
N GLN A 358 30.11 5.26 15.76
CA GLN A 358 30.51 5.04 17.17
C GLN A 358 30.11 6.20 18.08
N ASN A 359 29.99 7.40 17.52
CA ASN A 359 29.68 8.61 18.27
C ASN A 359 28.18 8.97 18.24
N LYS A 360 27.37 8.29 17.41
CA LYS A 360 25.92 8.56 17.29
C LYS A 360 25.18 8.25 18.60
N PRO A 361 24.07 8.96 18.89
CA PRO A 361 23.26 8.72 20.10
C PRO A 361 22.83 7.27 20.27
N PHE A 362 22.55 6.55 19.19
CA PHE A 362 22.22 5.13 19.24
C PHE A 362 23.31 4.28 19.94
N ALA A 363 24.59 4.58 19.69
CA ALA A 363 25.72 3.83 20.24
C ALA A 363 26.09 4.27 21.66
N THR A 364 25.82 5.54 22.01
CA THR A 364 26.33 6.18 23.23
C THR A 364 25.26 6.42 24.31
N SER A 365 24.00 6.60 23.90
CA SER A 365 22.90 6.98 24.79
C SER A 365 22.09 5.75 25.17
N TYR A 366 22.35 5.20 26.37
CA TYR A 366 21.54 4.12 26.93
C TYR A 366 20.44 4.68 27.82
N TYR A 367 19.19 4.35 27.51
CA TYR A 367 18.09 4.64 28.43
C TYR A 367 18.13 3.64 29.59
N GLU A 368 18.69 4.06 30.72
CA GLU A 368 18.51 3.33 31.98
C GLU A 368 17.10 3.65 32.49
N LYS A 369 16.19 2.67 32.47
CA LYS A 369 14.98 2.78 33.30
C LYS A 369 15.49 2.93 34.74
N SER A 370 15.39 4.13 35.30
CA SER A 370 15.50 4.31 36.75
C SER A 370 14.50 3.34 37.37
N THR A 371 15.02 2.37 38.11
CA THR A 371 14.26 1.49 38.98
C THR A 371 13.39 2.35 39.89
N MET A 372 12.09 2.37 39.63
CA MET A 372 11.05 2.68 40.61
C MET A 372 10.18 1.44 40.75
#